data_AF-A0A8T6SJM4-F1
#
_entry.id   AF-A0A8T6SJM4-F1
#
_cell.length_a   1.000
_cell.length_b   1.000
_cell.length_c   1.000
_cell.angle_alpha   90.00
_cell.angle_beta   90.00
_cell.angle_gamma   90.00
#
_symmetry.space_group_name_H-M   'P 1'
#
loop_
_entity.id
_entity.type
_entity.pdbx_description
1 polymer ?
#
loop_
_entity_poly.entity_id
_entity_poly.type
_entity_poly.pdbx_seq_one_letter_code
_entity_poly.pdbx_strand_id
1 'polypeptide(L)'
;YSYYIVRFVSFVDLALILTNKVLRLGLREKDCKAEIIKNNEWIKNTNIKTALEKLEDVVKPFREPRNFHVHRGRVPPIYQIFDSELYDSLTVISLAKASKPDFLDKSDIEILDLAYEMEMKQVVSKLQDNHEKLVEAIIVLFSELFEKYVEYSKLLHQLGK
;
A
#
# COMPACT_ATOMS: atom_id res chain seq x y z
N TYR A 1 -4.74 11.86 0.90
CA TYR A 1 -3.61 11.08 0.35
C TYR A 1 -2.72 10.46 1.44
N SER A 2 -2.25 11.21 2.44
CA SER A 2 -1.47 10.65 3.57
C SER A 2 -2.15 9.45 4.26
N TYR A 3 -3.45 9.53 4.54
CA TYR A 3 -4.24 8.41 5.07
C TYR A 3 -4.26 7.19 4.15
N TYR A 4 -4.23 7.39 2.82
CA TYR A 4 -4.14 6.30 1.86
C TYR A 4 -2.81 5.56 2.02
N ILE A 5 -1.67 6.28 2.02
CA ILE A 5 -0.33 5.69 2.21
C ILE A 5 -0.25 4.92 3.54
N VAL A 6 -0.72 5.53 4.64
CA VAL A 6 -0.70 4.89 5.96
C VAL A 6 -1.49 3.59 5.94
N ARG A 7 -2.72 3.61 5.40
CA ARG A 7 -3.54 2.39 5.27
C ARG A 7 -2.88 1.34 4.38
N PHE A 8 -2.33 1.77 3.25
CA PHE A 8 -1.70 0.90 2.26
C PHE A 8 -0.54 0.11 2.88
N VAL A 9 0.36 0.79 3.60
CA VAL A 9 1.48 0.13 4.30
C VAL A 9 1.01 -0.71 5.48
N SER A 10 -0.03 -0.29 6.20
CA SER A 10 -0.57 -1.03 7.37
C SER A 10 -1.11 -2.42 7.01
N PHE A 11 -1.51 -2.67 5.76
CA PHE A 11 -1.94 -4.01 5.33
C PHE A 11 -0.86 -5.07 5.49
N VAL A 12 0.42 -4.70 5.38
CA VAL A 12 1.52 -5.65 5.61
C VAL A 12 1.61 -6.01 7.08
N ASP A 13 1.52 -5.02 7.98
CA ASP A 13 1.56 -5.27 9.42
C ASP A 13 0.39 -6.17 9.86
N LEU A 14 -0.81 -5.91 9.32
CA LEU A 14 -1.99 -6.76 9.54
C LEU A 14 -1.81 -8.17 8.98
N ALA A 15 -1.24 -8.31 7.79
CA ALA A 15 -0.95 -9.60 7.18
C ALA A 15 0.00 -10.44 8.05
N LEU A 16 1.07 -9.84 8.58
CA LEU A 16 2.02 -10.52 9.46
C LEU A 16 1.35 -10.99 10.77
N ILE A 17 0.50 -10.13 11.36
CA ILE A 17 -0.28 -10.49 12.55
C ILE A 17 -1.24 -11.64 12.23
N LEU A 18 -1.95 -11.58 11.11
CA LEU A 18 -2.88 -12.62 10.69
C LEU A 18 -2.16 -13.96 10.49
N THR A 19 -1.04 -13.98 9.77
CA THR A 19 -0.21 -15.17 9.57
C THR A 19 0.20 -15.79 10.91
N ASN A 20 0.66 -14.97 11.87
CA ASN A 20 1.00 -15.44 13.22
C ASN A 20 -0.19 -16.09 13.92
N LYS A 21 -1.40 -15.53 13.81
CA LYS A 21 -2.60 -16.09 14.44
C LYS A 21 -3.08 -17.38 13.77
N VAL A 22 -3.13 -17.41 12.43
CA VAL A 22 -3.58 -18.58 11.65
C VAL A 22 -2.67 -19.77 11.89
N LEU A 23 -1.35 -19.56 11.84
CA LEU A 23 -0.35 -20.61 12.05
C LEU A 23 0.00 -20.83 13.53
N ARG A 24 -0.62 -20.07 14.45
CA ARG A 24 -0.43 -20.14 15.90
C ARG A 24 1.05 -20.13 16.33
N LEU A 25 1.85 -19.24 15.73
CA LEU A 25 3.31 -19.20 15.99
C LEU A 25 3.66 -18.72 17.42
N GLY A 26 2.68 -18.22 18.18
CA GLY A 26 2.85 -17.83 19.58
C GLY A 26 3.53 -16.47 19.78
N LEU A 27 3.72 -15.68 18.73
CA LEU A 27 4.32 -14.35 18.85
C LEU A 27 3.30 -13.34 19.38
N ARG A 28 3.78 -12.38 20.19
CA ARG A 28 2.99 -11.20 20.54
C ARG A 28 2.88 -10.31 19.30
N GLU A 29 1.79 -9.57 19.16
CA GLU A 29 1.54 -8.75 17.96
C GLU A 29 2.65 -7.73 17.68
N LYS A 30 3.22 -7.13 18.73
CA LYS A 30 4.37 -6.22 18.64
C LYS A 30 5.67 -6.88 18.14
N ASP A 31 5.76 -8.21 18.21
CA ASP A 31 6.91 -8.99 17.80
C ASP A 31 6.69 -9.62 16.40
N CYS A 32 5.55 -9.38 15.74
CA CYS A 32 5.24 -9.84 14.38
C CYS A 32 6.01 -9.04 13.31
N LYS A 33 7.34 -9.09 13.35
CA LYS A 33 8.20 -8.44 12.36
C LYS A 33 8.33 -9.33 11.11
N ALA A 34 8.45 -8.70 9.94
CA ALA A 34 8.54 -9.41 8.65
C ALA A 34 9.65 -10.48 8.65
N GLU A 35 10.85 -10.14 9.15
CA GLU A 35 11.98 -11.08 9.23
C GLU A 35 11.69 -12.28 10.14
N ILE A 36 11.01 -12.06 11.26
CA ILE A 36 10.70 -13.12 12.23
C ILE A 36 9.65 -14.08 11.65
N ILE A 37 8.60 -13.54 11.04
CA ILE A 37 7.52 -14.33 10.43
C ILE A 37 8.05 -15.11 9.22
N LYS A 38 8.72 -14.43 8.27
CA LYS A 38 9.19 -15.05 7.02
C LYS A 38 10.28 -16.10 7.25
N ASN A 39 11.10 -15.95 8.29
CA ASN A 39 12.16 -16.92 8.61
C ASN A 39 11.71 -17.99 9.61
N ASN A 40 10.45 -17.96 10.08
CA ASN A 40 9.93 -19.02 10.93
C ASN A 40 10.00 -20.37 10.19
N GLU A 41 10.44 -21.43 10.88
CA GLU A 41 10.59 -22.78 10.31
C GLU A 41 9.35 -23.29 9.57
N TRP A 42 8.16 -22.87 10.02
CA TRP A 42 6.87 -23.30 9.50
C TRP A 42 6.44 -22.52 8.24
N ILE A 43 7.14 -21.41 7.95
CA ILE A 43 6.81 -20.48 6.86
C ILE A 43 7.92 -20.44 5.80
N LYS A 44 9.18 -20.51 6.21
CA LYS A 44 10.34 -20.13 5.37
C LYS A 44 10.47 -20.88 4.04
N ASN A 45 9.90 -22.09 3.97
CA ASN A 45 9.92 -22.97 2.79
C ASN A 45 8.51 -23.17 2.19
N THR A 46 7.60 -22.22 2.42
CA THR A 46 6.21 -22.30 1.95
C THR A 46 5.87 -21.12 1.04
N ASN A 47 4.81 -21.26 0.25
CA ASN A 47 4.28 -20.19 -0.59
C ASN A 47 3.78 -18.99 0.23
N ILE A 48 3.48 -19.16 1.52
CA ILE A 48 3.12 -18.05 2.42
C ILE A 48 4.26 -17.03 2.50
N LYS A 49 5.52 -17.48 2.54
CA LYS A 49 6.67 -16.56 2.51
C LYS A 49 6.66 -15.73 1.22
N THR A 50 6.52 -16.40 0.08
CA THR A 50 6.49 -15.75 -1.24
C THR A 50 5.32 -14.78 -1.35
N ALA A 51 4.14 -15.13 -0.82
CA ALA A 51 2.97 -14.27 -0.79
C ALA A 51 3.19 -13.02 0.08
N LEU A 52 3.82 -13.17 1.24
CA LEU A 52 4.21 -12.06 2.11
C LEU A 52 5.25 -11.15 1.46
N GLU A 53 6.22 -11.71 0.73
CA GLU A 53 7.22 -10.95 -0.03
C GLU A 53 6.58 -10.15 -1.17
N LYS A 54 5.67 -10.77 -1.94
CA LYS A 54 4.90 -10.08 -2.98
C LYS A 54 4.11 -8.90 -2.40
N LEU A 55 3.46 -9.11 -1.25
CA LEU A 55 2.72 -8.05 -0.56
C LEU A 55 3.67 -6.92 -0.08
N GLU A 56 4.84 -7.27 0.44
CA GLU A 56 5.86 -6.31 0.87
C GLU A 56 6.40 -5.48 -0.29
N ASP A 57 6.64 -6.10 -1.45
CA ASP A 57 7.13 -5.42 -2.64
C ASP A 57 6.12 -4.38 -3.17
N VAL A 58 4.82 -4.71 -3.14
CA VAL A 58 3.75 -3.77 -3.54
C VAL A 58 3.75 -2.52 -2.66
N VAL A 59 3.98 -2.66 -1.35
CA VAL A 59 3.95 -1.50 -0.43
C VAL A 59 5.29 -0.80 -0.28
N LYS A 60 6.39 -1.41 -0.73
CA LYS A 60 7.76 -0.92 -0.52
C LYS A 60 7.95 0.53 -0.94
N PRO A 61 7.44 1.01 -2.10
CA PRO A 61 7.57 2.42 -2.50
C PRO A 61 6.90 3.40 -1.53
N PHE A 62 5.91 2.94 -0.75
CA PHE A 62 5.12 3.78 0.16
C PHE A 62 5.66 3.81 1.59
N ARG A 63 6.67 2.99 1.93
CA ARG A 63 7.21 2.89 3.30
C ARG A 63 7.92 4.17 3.74
N GLU A 64 8.82 4.67 2.93
CA GLU A 64 9.54 5.91 3.23
C GLU A 64 8.58 7.11 3.31
N PRO A 65 7.66 7.31 2.34
CA PRO A 65 6.60 8.29 2.47
C PRO A 65 5.79 8.23 3.76
N ARG A 66 5.38 7.01 4.15
CA ARG A 66 4.68 6.79 5.42
C ARG A 66 5.54 7.21 6.60
N ASN A 67 6.81 6.83 6.62
CA ASN A 67 7.72 7.15 7.72
C ASN A 67 7.95 8.65 7.86
N PHE A 68 8.10 9.38 6.75
CA PHE A 68 8.15 10.84 6.75
C PHE A 68 6.90 11.45 7.36
N HIS A 69 5.72 10.96 6.99
CA HIS A 69 4.46 11.47 7.52
C HIS A 69 4.28 11.16 9.01
N VAL A 70 4.45 9.91 9.41
CA VAL A 70 4.20 9.46 10.78
C VAL A 70 5.23 10.02 11.77
N HIS A 71 6.51 10.08 11.40
CA HIS A 71 7.56 10.50 12.32
C HIS A 71 7.91 11.98 12.25
N ARG A 72 7.67 12.65 11.12
CA ARG A 72 8.04 14.06 10.92
C ARG A 72 6.86 14.98 10.68
N GLY A 73 5.63 14.45 10.65
CA GLY A 73 4.42 15.21 10.34
C GLY A 73 4.37 15.73 8.90
N ARG A 74 5.30 15.31 8.03
CA ARG A 74 5.43 15.82 6.66
C ARG A 74 4.82 14.83 5.68
N VAL A 75 3.75 15.23 4.99
CA VAL A 75 3.20 14.46 3.88
C VAL A 75 4.08 14.72 2.66
N PRO A 76 4.76 13.71 2.09
CA PRO A 76 5.45 13.92 0.83
C PRO A 76 4.40 14.27 -0.22
N PRO A 77 4.68 15.27 -1.05
CA PRO A 77 3.77 15.66 -2.09
C PRO A 77 3.62 14.52 -3.11
N ILE A 78 2.42 14.42 -3.68
CA ILE A 78 1.97 13.25 -4.45
C ILE A 78 2.86 12.96 -5.66
N TYR A 79 3.49 13.98 -6.24
CA TYR A 79 4.43 13.81 -7.36
C TYR A 79 5.69 13.04 -6.98
N GLN A 80 6.20 13.16 -5.74
CA GLN A 80 7.42 12.46 -5.34
C GLN A 80 7.22 10.95 -5.29
N ILE A 81 5.96 10.51 -5.19
CA ILE A 81 5.60 9.09 -5.05
C ILE A 81 5.13 8.52 -6.37
N PHE A 82 4.54 9.35 -7.24
CA PHE A 82 4.05 8.92 -8.55
C PHE A 82 4.90 9.40 -9.71
N ASP A 83 6.03 10.04 -9.46
CA ASP A 83 6.97 10.55 -10.46
C ASP A 83 6.26 11.39 -11.53
N SER A 84 5.46 12.37 -11.09
CA SER A 84 4.75 13.31 -11.97
C SER A 84 5.43 14.67 -11.90
N GLU A 85 6.31 14.98 -12.85
CA GLU A 85 7.02 16.25 -12.92
C GLU A 85 6.08 17.47 -12.96
N LEU A 86 4.84 17.29 -13.44
CA LEU A 86 3.92 18.37 -13.74
C LEU A 86 2.94 18.69 -12.60
N TYR A 87 2.71 17.78 -11.65
CA TYR A 87 1.71 17.98 -10.60
C TYR A 87 1.99 19.20 -9.71
N ASP A 88 3.27 19.46 -9.40
CA ASP A 88 3.66 20.63 -8.59
C ASP A 88 3.40 21.93 -9.32
N SER A 89 3.79 22.00 -10.60
CA SER A 89 3.49 23.12 -11.48
C SER A 89 1.99 23.37 -11.56
N LEU A 90 1.19 22.31 -11.67
CA LEU A 90 -0.26 22.41 -11.74
C LEU A 90 -0.92 22.80 -10.40
N THR A 91 -0.32 22.45 -9.27
CA THR A 91 -0.77 22.91 -7.95
C THR A 91 -0.56 24.42 -7.82
N VAL A 92 0.61 24.92 -8.23
CA VAL A 92 0.91 26.36 -8.31
C VAL A 92 -0.06 27.07 -9.26
N ILE A 93 -0.38 26.45 -10.40
CA ILE A 93 -1.36 26.98 -11.35
C ILE A 93 -2.77 27.02 -10.76
N SER A 94 -3.21 26.01 -10.00
CA SER A 94 -4.53 26.05 -9.34
C SER A 94 -4.61 27.14 -8.25
N LEU A 95 -3.51 27.38 -7.53
CA LEU A 95 -3.36 28.50 -6.60
C LEU A 95 -3.37 29.86 -7.32
N ALA A 96 -2.68 29.96 -8.46
CA ALA A 96 -2.72 31.15 -9.30
C ALA A 96 -4.15 31.41 -9.81
N LYS A 97 -4.90 30.39 -10.22
CA LYS A 97 -6.33 30.51 -10.59
C LYS A 97 -7.20 31.06 -9.47
N ALA A 98 -6.99 30.61 -8.23
CA ALA A 98 -7.71 31.14 -7.06
C ALA A 98 -7.47 32.64 -6.83
N SER A 99 -6.35 33.16 -7.36
CA SER A 99 -5.93 34.55 -7.22
C SER A 99 -6.47 35.48 -8.32
N LYS A 100 -7.15 34.94 -9.37
CA LYS A 100 -7.63 35.66 -10.56
C LYS A 100 -6.64 36.72 -11.09
N PRO A 101 -5.42 36.34 -11.46
CA PRO A 101 -4.46 37.28 -12.00
C PRO A 101 -4.95 37.90 -13.31
N ASP A 102 -4.88 39.22 -13.42
CA ASP A 102 -5.25 40.00 -14.62
C ASP A 102 -4.44 39.64 -15.88
N PHE A 103 -3.42 38.77 -15.76
CA PHE A 103 -2.52 38.38 -16.85
C PHE A 103 -2.88 37.05 -17.54
N LEU A 104 -3.82 36.26 -17.00
CA LEU A 104 -4.26 35.02 -17.66
C LEU A 104 -5.52 35.29 -18.47
N ASP A 105 -5.47 35.03 -19.77
CA ASP A 105 -6.68 35.08 -20.57
C ASP A 105 -7.53 33.81 -20.38
N LYS A 106 -8.75 33.82 -20.93
CA LYS A 106 -9.67 32.69 -20.79
C LYS A 106 -9.13 31.42 -21.45
N SER A 107 -8.39 31.53 -22.54
CA SER A 107 -7.83 30.38 -23.28
C SER A 107 -6.68 29.73 -22.52
N ASP A 108 -5.83 30.52 -21.85
CA ASP A 108 -4.78 30.02 -20.97
C ASP A 108 -5.38 29.21 -19.81
N ILE A 109 -6.47 29.70 -19.21
CA ILE A 109 -7.17 29.00 -18.12
C ILE A 109 -7.69 27.64 -18.59
N GLU A 110 -8.30 27.57 -19.77
CA GLU A 110 -8.84 26.33 -20.35
C GLU A 110 -7.73 25.30 -20.64
N ILE A 111 -6.59 25.72 -21.21
CA ILE A 111 -5.43 24.84 -21.45
C ILE A 111 -4.90 24.28 -20.13
N LEU A 112 -4.82 25.13 -19.11
CA LEU A 112 -4.33 24.75 -17.79
C LEU A 112 -5.27 23.78 -17.06
N ASP A 113 -6.60 23.93 -17.22
CA ASP A 113 -7.56 22.96 -16.69
C ASP A 113 -7.41 21.60 -17.38
N LEU A 114 -7.27 21.60 -18.70
CA LEU A 114 -7.05 20.37 -19.46
C LEU A 114 -5.77 19.64 -18.99
N ALA A 115 -4.67 20.37 -18.83
CA ALA A 115 -3.41 19.81 -18.35
C ALA A 115 -3.53 19.25 -16.93
N TYR A 116 -4.22 19.95 -16.02
CA TYR A 116 -4.49 19.47 -14.67
C TYR A 116 -5.31 18.18 -14.66
N GLU A 117 -6.39 18.14 -15.43
CA GLU A 117 -7.23 16.95 -15.54
C GLU A 117 -6.47 15.75 -16.08
N MET A 118 -5.60 15.95 -17.08
CA MET A 118 -4.79 14.89 -17.66
C MET A 118 -3.81 14.30 -16.63
N GLU A 119 -3.10 15.15 -15.88
CA GLU A 119 -2.18 14.68 -14.83
C GLU A 119 -2.94 14.02 -13.67
N MET A 120 -4.07 14.57 -13.25
CA MET A 120 -4.92 13.95 -12.23
C MET A 120 -5.39 12.56 -12.64
N LYS A 121 -5.77 12.37 -13.92
CA LYS A 121 -6.14 11.05 -14.45
C LYS A 121 -4.98 10.06 -14.36
N GLN A 122 -3.75 10.48 -14.67
CA GLN A 122 -2.58 9.62 -14.53
C GLN A 122 -2.32 9.23 -13.06
N VAL A 123 -2.42 10.17 -12.13
CA VAL A 123 -2.28 9.90 -10.69
C VAL A 123 -3.36 8.92 -10.21
N VAL A 124 -4.62 9.12 -10.61
CA VAL A 124 -5.73 8.23 -10.25
C VAL A 124 -5.52 6.83 -10.83
N SER A 125 -5.10 6.71 -12.09
CA SER A 125 -4.79 5.42 -12.71
C SER A 125 -3.68 4.69 -11.95
N LYS A 126 -2.57 5.39 -11.62
CA LYS A 126 -1.49 4.80 -10.82
C LYS A 126 -1.97 4.35 -9.43
N LEU A 127 -2.89 5.09 -8.80
CA LEU A 127 -3.49 4.70 -7.52
C LEU A 127 -4.37 3.45 -7.65
N GLN A 128 -5.13 3.33 -8.73
CA GLN A 128 -5.95 2.16 -9.05
C GLN A 128 -5.08 0.93 -9.31
N ASP A 129 -4.05 1.04 -10.13
CA ASP A 129 -3.12 -0.06 -10.42
C ASP A 129 -2.46 -0.59 -9.13
N ASN A 130 -2.04 0.31 -8.24
CA ASN A 130 -1.47 -0.08 -6.96
C ASN A 130 -2.51 -0.74 -6.03
N HIS A 131 -3.74 -0.25 -6.04
CA HIS A 131 -4.84 -0.87 -5.31
C HIS A 131 -5.12 -2.29 -5.81
N GLU A 132 -5.19 -2.50 -7.12
CA GLU A 132 -5.41 -3.81 -7.73
C GLU A 132 -4.28 -4.79 -7.38
N LYS A 133 -3.02 -4.36 -7.51
CA LYS A 133 -1.84 -5.16 -7.11
C LYS A 133 -1.88 -5.55 -5.63
N LEU A 134 -2.31 -4.63 -4.76
CA LEU A 134 -2.45 -4.91 -3.34
C LEU A 134 -3.55 -5.95 -3.09
N VAL A 135 -4.72 -5.78 -3.71
CA VAL A 135 -5.83 -6.72 -3.58
C VAL A 135 -5.43 -8.11 -4.07
N GLU A 136 -4.76 -8.20 -5.22
CA GLU A 136 -4.24 -9.46 -5.77
C GLU A 136 -3.26 -10.13 -4.79
N ALA A 137 -2.30 -9.38 -4.24
CA ALA A 137 -1.34 -9.90 -3.27
C ALA A 137 -2.02 -10.38 -1.97
N ILE A 138 -3.04 -9.67 -1.50
CA ILE A 138 -3.84 -10.06 -0.33
C ILE A 138 -4.62 -11.36 -0.63
N ILE A 139 -5.27 -11.47 -1.80
CA ILE A 139 -6.00 -12.67 -2.19
C ILE A 139 -5.08 -13.88 -2.21
N VAL A 140 -3.89 -13.76 -2.83
CA VAL A 140 -2.88 -14.83 -2.86
C VAL A 140 -2.50 -15.24 -1.43
N LEU A 141 -2.18 -14.29 -0.55
CA LEU A 141 -1.86 -14.61 0.84
C LEU A 141 -3.01 -15.32 1.56
N PHE A 142 -4.25 -14.86 1.37
CA PHE A 142 -5.42 -15.46 2.01
C PHE A 142 -5.67 -16.88 1.52
N SER A 143 -5.50 -17.15 0.23
CA SER A 143 -5.60 -18.51 -0.33
C SER A 143 -4.59 -19.46 0.33
N GLU A 144 -3.33 -19.05 0.43
CA GLU A 144 -2.26 -19.86 1.06
C GLU A 144 -2.52 -20.08 2.56
N LEU A 145 -2.96 -19.05 3.28
CA LEU A 145 -3.29 -19.16 4.70
C LEU A 145 -4.53 -20.04 4.93
N PHE A 146 -5.53 -19.95 4.06
CA PHE A 146 -6.76 -20.73 4.17
C PHE A 146 -6.48 -22.22 3.97
N GLU A 147 -5.66 -22.58 2.99
CA GLU A 147 -5.26 -23.97 2.76
C GLU A 147 -4.62 -24.57 4.03
N LYS A 148 -3.67 -23.85 4.63
CA LYS A 148 -3.03 -24.28 5.88
C LYS A 148 -3.99 -24.34 7.05
N TYR A 149 -4.90 -23.38 7.17
CA TYR A 149 -5.92 -23.40 8.22
C TYR A 149 -6.80 -24.66 8.13
N VAL A 150 -7.24 -25.03 6.92
CA VAL A 150 -8.05 -26.23 6.68
C VAL A 150 -7.27 -27.50 7.02
N GLU A 151 -6.00 -27.58 6.63
CA GLU A 151 -5.10 -28.69 6.97
C GLU A 151 -5.01 -28.89 8.50
N TYR A 152 -4.71 -27.83 9.24
CA TYR A 152 -4.63 -27.89 10.71
C TYR A 152 -5.96 -28.22 11.37
N SER A 153 -7.07 -27.65 10.88
CA SER A 153 -8.39 -27.94 11.42
C SER A 153 -8.74 -29.42 11.30
N LYS A 154 -8.44 -30.05 10.15
CA LYS A 154 -8.66 -31.49 9.94
C LYS A 154 -7.83 -32.34 10.90
N LEU A 155 -6.55 -32.02 11.06
CA LEU A 155 -5.66 -32.73 11.98
C LEU A 155 -6.15 -32.67 13.42
N LEU A 156 -6.61 -31.50 13.89
CA LEU A 156 -7.15 -31.35 15.24
C LEU A 156 -8.42 -32.17 15.46
N HIS A 157 -9.31 -32.26 14.46
CA HIS A 157 -10.51 -33.10 14.56
C HIS A 157 -10.21 -34.60 14.58
N GLN A 158 -9.09 -35.02 13.98
CA GLN A 158 -8.64 -36.41 14.00
C GLN A 158 -7.96 -36.78 15.33
N LEU A 159 -7.19 -35.85 15.92
CA LEU A 159 -6.50 -36.05 17.21
C LEU A 159 -7.39 -35.89 18.44
N GLY A 160 -8.56 -35.26 18.29
CA GLY A 160 -9.56 -35.11 19.36
C GLY A 160 -10.56 -36.27 19.46
N LYS A 161 -10.39 -37.33 18.67
CA LYS A 161 -11.12 -38.61 18.77
C LYS A 161 -10.20 -39.68 19.33
#